data_AF-A0A8I0MJY6-F1
#
_entry.id   AF-A0A8I0MJY6-F1
#
_cell.length_a   1.000
_cell.length_b   1.000
_cell.length_c   1.000
_cell.angle_alpha   90.00
_cell.angle_beta   90.00
_cell.angle_gamma   90.00
#
_symmetry.space_group_name_H-M   'P 1'
#
loop_
_entity.id
_entity.type
_entity.pdbx_description
1 polymer ?
#
loop_
_entity_poly.entity_id
_entity_poly.type
_entity_poly.pdbx_seq_one_letter_code
_entity_poly.pdbx_strand_id
1 'polypeptide(L)'
;MLLSAILVALIAILSNWWVSHLLTRSWLYPIISGFLVALALGSPIEGMKAAAYINLAYLGWMTVGGTMPGNLPVASVFGTAMTILSGAAPSTAVVFAVPFSLLGILTFQASMSFNALWVHKAEAMLDRGNITGMRMMNYIPSFFVNMVLVGIPAFCMVYFGAEFMKNMLTMIPQSLVNAFEVIGGIMPALGIAMLVSFLGKKRLMPFFFLGFFLVAYLNLGIMAIAVFAVIAAVIMNINAEQKVSATKG
;
A
#
# COMPACT_ATOMS: atom_id res chain seq x y z
N MET A 1 4.50 -16.76 19.39
CA MET A 1 5.25 -15.66 18.74
C MET A 1 6.05 -16.12 17.53
N LEU A 2 6.78 -17.24 17.59
CA LEU A 2 7.55 -17.75 16.43
C LEU A 2 6.68 -18.03 15.19
N LEU A 3 5.54 -18.72 15.35
CA LEU A 3 4.61 -18.97 14.24
C LEU A 3 4.10 -17.68 13.61
N SER A 4 3.66 -16.72 14.42
CA SER A 4 3.23 -15.39 13.96
C SER A 4 4.35 -14.64 13.22
N ALA A 5 5.60 -14.73 13.69
CA ALA A 5 6.75 -14.11 13.03
C ALA A 5 7.03 -14.73 11.66
N ILE A 6 6.95 -16.06 11.53
CA ILE A 6 7.09 -16.76 10.25
C ILE A 6 5.96 -16.36 9.29
N LEU A 7 4.71 -16.33 9.78
CA LEU A 7 3.56 -15.94 8.97
C LEU A 7 3.67 -14.49 8.49
N VAL A 8 4.05 -13.56 9.36
CA VAL A 8 4.26 -12.15 8.97
C VAL A 8 5.41 -12.01 7.97
N ALA A 9 6.51 -12.74 8.14
CA ALA A 9 7.61 -12.75 7.18
C ALA A 9 7.17 -13.28 5.81
N LEU A 10 6.37 -14.35 5.77
CA LEU A 10 5.79 -14.86 4.53
C LEU A 10 4.85 -13.84 3.88
N ILE A 11 3.99 -13.17 4.66
CA ILE A 11 3.12 -12.10 4.14
C ILE A 11 3.95 -10.93 3.59
N ALA A 12 5.04 -10.55 4.25
CA ALA A 12 5.96 -9.51 3.80
C ALA A 12 6.62 -9.87 2.46
N ILE A 13 7.10 -11.11 2.32
CA ILE A 13 7.71 -11.61 1.09
C ILE A 13 6.67 -11.66 -0.03
N LEU A 14 5.50 -12.24 0.24
CA LEU A 14 4.46 -12.43 -0.78
C LEU A 14 3.84 -11.11 -1.26
N SER A 15 3.70 -10.13 -0.37
CA SER A 15 3.18 -8.80 -0.73
C SER A 15 4.18 -7.99 -1.56
N ASN A 16 5.49 -8.16 -1.32
CA ASN A 16 6.55 -7.44 -2.03
C ASN A 16 7.13 -8.19 -3.24
N TRP A 17 6.79 -9.48 -3.44
CA TRP A 17 7.32 -10.31 -4.53
C TRP A 17 6.38 -10.36 -5.75
N TRP A 18 6.90 -10.82 -6.89
CA TRP A 18 6.25 -10.75 -8.20
C TRP A 18 4.89 -11.48 -8.28
N VAL A 19 4.65 -12.43 -7.36
CA VAL A 19 3.38 -13.14 -7.22
C VAL A 19 2.21 -12.19 -6.95
N SER A 20 2.44 -11.05 -6.26
CA SER A 20 1.40 -10.05 -6.00
C SER A 20 0.94 -9.32 -7.28
N HIS A 21 1.74 -9.30 -8.35
CA HIS A 21 1.37 -8.64 -9.60
C HIS A 21 0.48 -9.48 -10.52
N LEU A 22 0.57 -10.81 -10.46
CA LEU A 22 -0.12 -11.72 -11.38
C LEU A 22 -1.52 -12.14 -10.90
N LEU A 23 -1.73 -12.32 -9.59
CA LEU A 23 -3.00 -12.83 -9.05
C LEU A 23 -3.86 -11.76 -8.36
N THR A 24 -3.26 -10.80 -7.64
CA THR A 24 -4.00 -9.76 -6.93
C THR A 24 -3.13 -8.54 -6.65
N ARG A 25 -3.16 -7.54 -7.55
CA ARG A 25 -2.61 -6.20 -7.24
C ARG A 25 -3.23 -5.59 -5.97
N SER A 26 -4.37 -6.11 -5.55
CA SER A 26 -5.04 -5.86 -4.28
C SER A 26 -4.16 -6.20 -3.06
N TRP A 27 -3.26 -7.19 -3.14
CA TRP A 27 -2.41 -7.58 -2.01
C TRP A 27 -1.35 -6.56 -1.63
N LEU A 28 -1.03 -5.66 -2.56
CA LEU A 28 -0.16 -4.51 -2.34
C LEU A 28 -0.81 -3.46 -1.42
N TYR A 29 -2.14 -3.42 -1.37
CA TYR A 29 -2.85 -2.37 -0.65
C TYR A 29 -2.89 -2.63 0.85
N PRO A 30 -2.66 -1.59 1.67
CA PRO A 30 -2.50 -1.75 3.11
C PRO A 30 -3.66 -2.45 3.80
N ILE A 31 -4.87 -2.31 3.28
CA ILE A 31 -6.07 -2.93 3.86
C ILE A 31 -6.03 -4.46 3.83
N ILE A 32 -5.45 -5.09 2.79
CA ILE A 32 -5.41 -6.55 2.68
C ILE A 32 -4.15 -7.10 3.35
N SER A 33 -2.97 -6.56 3.02
CA SER A 33 -1.71 -7.01 3.63
C SER A 33 -1.71 -6.78 5.14
N GLY A 34 -2.23 -5.64 5.60
CA GLY A 34 -2.35 -5.33 7.02
C GLY A 34 -3.36 -6.22 7.73
N PHE A 35 -4.48 -6.55 7.09
CA PHE A 35 -5.44 -7.52 7.63
C PHE A 35 -4.82 -8.92 7.80
N LEU A 36 -4.04 -9.40 6.82
CA LEU A 36 -3.36 -10.68 6.95
C LEU A 36 -2.34 -10.70 8.09
N VAL A 37 -1.60 -9.61 8.26
CA VAL A 37 -0.68 -9.44 9.39
C VAL A 37 -1.43 -9.43 10.72
N ALA A 38 -2.56 -8.74 10.77
CA ALA A 38 -3.44 -8.70 11.94
C ALA A 38 -3.96 -10.09 12.33
N LEU A 39 -4.31 -10.90 11.33
CA LEU A 39 -4.74 -12.28 11.50
C LEU A 39 -3.60 -13.16 12.03
N ALA A 40 -2.39 -13.01 11.48
CA ALA A 40 -1.20 -13.72 11.94
C ALA A 40 -0.79 -13.35 13.39
N LEU A 41 -1.10 -12.13 13.82
CA LEU A 41 -0.83 -11.62 15.18
C LEU A 41 -2.00 -11.86 16.16
N GLY A 42 -3.13 -12.40 15.70
CA GLY A 42 -4.28 -12.73 16.55
C GLY A 42 -5.18 -11.55 16.94
N SER A 43 -5.01 -10.37 16.33
CA SER A 43 -5.82 -9.16 16.60
C SER A 43 -6.43 -8.59 15.30
N PRO A 44 -7.34 -9.31 14.64
CA PRO A 44 -7.82 -8.98 13.30
C PRO A 44 -8.58 -7.65 13.23
N ILE A 45 -9.38 -7.30 14.24
CA ILE A 45 -10.19 -6.08 14.24
C ILE A 45 -9.31 -4.83 14.40
N GLU A 46 -8.45 -4.81 15.41
CA GLU A 46 -7.55 -3.67 15.67
C GLU A 46 -6.56 -3.48 14.53
N GLY A 47 -6.01 -4.57 13.99
CA GLY A 47 -5.12 -4.49 12.84
C GLY A 47 -5.82 -4.09 11.54
N MET A 48 -7.08 -4.49 11.31
CA MET A 48 -7.87 -4.00 10.18
C MET A 48 -8.12 -2.50 10.28
N LYS A 49 -8.45 -1.97 11.47
CA LYS A 49 -8.59 -0.53 11.69
C LYS A 49 -7.29 0.21 11.36
N ALA A 50 -6.16 -0.28 11.88
CA ALA A 50 -4.84 0.29 11.62
C ALA A 50 -4.51 0.27 10.12
N ALA A 51 -4.74 -0.88 9.47
CA ALA A 51 -4.59 -1.06 8.04
C ALA A 51 -5.47 -0.11 7.21
N ALA A 52 -6.70 0.17 7.66
CA ALA A 52 -7.60 1.12 7.01
C ALA A 52 -7.07 2.56 7.13
N TYR A 53 -6.56 2.98 8.28
CA TYR A 53 -5.92 4.29 8.44
C TYR A 53 -4.69 4.44 7.54
N ILE A 54 -3.85 3.41 7.46
CA ILE A 54 -2.72 3.38 6.52
C ILE A 54 -3.23 3.45 5.07
N ASN A 55 -4.26 2.68 4.72
CA ASN A 55 -4.82 2.69 3.36
C ASN A 55 -5.36 4.07 2.96
N LEU A 56 -6.04 4.77 3.87
CA LEU A 56 -6.53 6.13 3.66
C LEU A 56 -5.39 7.11 3.33
N ALA A 57 -4.27 7.00 4.03
CA ALA A 57 -3.08 7.81 3.78
C ALA A 57 -2.47 7.57 2.39
N TYR A 58 -2.63 6.36 1.84
CA TYR A 58 -2.09 6.00 0.53
C TYR A 58 -3.14 5.90 -0.60
N LEU A 59 -4.35 6.43 -0.42
CA LEU A 59 -5.42 6.35 -1.44
C LEU A 59 -5.04 6.95 -2.80
N GLY A 60 -4.17 7.95 -2.81
CA GLY A 60 -3.67 8.58 -4.04
C GLY A 60 -2.32 8.04 -4.51
N TRP A 61 -1.84 6.94 -3.94
CA TRP A 61 -0.57 6.35 -4.35
C TRP A 61 -0.65 5.87 -5.79
N MET A 62 0.22 6.43 -6.64
CA MET A 62 0.41 5.97 -8.01
C MET A 62 1.89 6.04 -8.35
N THR A 63 2.36 5.03 -9.10
CA THR A 63 3.72 5.02 -9.65
C THR A 63 3.70 5.71 -11.01
N VAL A 64 4.48 6.78 -11.18
CA VAL A 64 4.64 7.49 -12.45
C VAL A 64 6.11 7.43 -12.86
N GLY A 65 6.41 6.95 -14.07
CA GLY A 65 7.77 6.90 -14.60
C GLY A 65 8.76 6.07 -13.76
N GLY A 66 8.29 5.03 -13.07
CA GLY A 66 9.14 4.19 -12.21
C GLY A 66 9.45 4.79 -10.83
N THR A 67 9.00 6.03 -10.55
CA THR A 67 9.12 6.64 -9.23
C THR A 67 7.93 6.24 -8.35
N MET A 68 8.23 5.75 -7.15
CA MET A 68 7.23 5.37 -6.15
C MET A 68 7.26 6.39 -5.00
N PRO A 69 6.13 7.03 -4.65
CA PRO A 69 6.09 7.97 -3.52
C PRO A 69 6.22 7.26 -2.16
N GLY A 70 6.12 5.93 -2.13
CA GLY A 70 6.20 5.09 -0.94
C GLY A 70 6.18 3.61 -1.32
N ASN A 71 6.63 2.73 -0.44
CA ASN A 71 6.47 1.28 -0.61
C ASN A 71 5.25 0.81 0.22
N LEU A 72 4.09 0.63 -0.43
CA LEU A 72 2.84 0.24 0.23
C LEU A 72 2.93 -1.10 0.99
N PRO A 73 3.47 -2.20 0.41
CA PRO A 73 3.59 -3.48 1.11
C PRO A 73 4.35 -3.35 2.43
N VAL A 74 5.49 -2.67 2.40
CA VAL A 74 6.33 -2.46 3.58
C VAL A 74 5.62 -1.55 4.58
N ALA A 75 5.03 -0.43 4.12
CA ALA A 75 4.26 0.47 4.99
C ALA A 75 3.15 -0.27 5.74
N SER A 76 2.44 -1.16 5.05
CA SER A 76 1.34 -1.93 5.60
C SER A 76 1.80 -3.00 6.58
N VAL A 77 2.70 -3.88 6.16
CA VAL A 77 3.09 -5.03 6.98
C VAL A 77 3.78 -4.57 8.26
N PHE A 78 4.72 -3.65 8.14
CA PHE A 78 5.48 -3.14 9.28
C PHE A 78 4.64 -2.15 10.10
N GLY A 79 3.88 -1.26 9.46
CA GLY A 79 3.02 -0.32 10.19
C GLY A 79 1.90 -1.00 10.97
N THR A 80 1.23 -2.00 10.39
CA THR A 80 0.18 -2.75 11.10
C THR A 80 0.77 -3.66 12.18
N ALA A 81 1.88 -4.36 11.91
CA ALA A 81 2.56 -5.17 12.93
C ALA A 81 2.98 -4.32 14.13
N MET A 82 3.59 -3.15 13.87
CA MET A 82 4.03 -2.23 14.92
C MET A 82 2.87 -1.70 15.74
N THR A 83 1.78 -1.26 15.10
CA THR A 83 0.61 -0.75 15.81
C THR A 83 0.05 -1.79 16.80
N ILE A 84 -0.03 -3.06 16.38
CA ILE A 84 -0.52 -4.16 17.22
C ILE A 84 0.48 -4.49 18.33
N LEU A 85 1.76 -4.63 18.01
CA LEU A 85 2.80 -5.01 18.96
C LEU A 85 3.02 -3.92 20.03
N SER A 86 3.00 -2.65 19.65
CA SER A 86 3.18 -1.54 20.58
C SER A 86 1.94 -1.26 21.44
N GLY A 87 0.78 -1.80 21.07
CA GLY A 87 -0.51 -1.48 21.68
C GLY A 87 -0.95 -0.03 21.42
N ALA A 88 -0.49 0.56 20.32
CA ALA A 88 -0.84 1.94 19.97
C ALA A 88 -2.25 2.02 19.39
N ALA A 89 -2.87 3.20 19.48
CA ALA A 89 -4.19 3.42 18.90
C ALA A 89 -4.13 3.26 17.36
N PRO A 90 -5.13 2.61 16.73
CA PRO A 90 -5.16 2.42 15.27
C PRO A 90 -5.03 3.72 14.45
N SER A 91 -5.50 4.85 14.97
CA SER A 91 -5.38 6.17 14.32
C SER A 91 -3.92 6.62 14.13
N THR A 92 -3.02 6.16 14.99
CA THR A 92 -1.57 6.48 14.93
C THR A 92 -0.79 5.53 14.02
N ALA A 93 -1.43 4.54 13.41
CA ALA A 93 -0.78 3.55 12.57
C ALA A 93 0.01 4.15 11.40
N VAL A 94 -0.48 5.28 10.86
CA VAL A 94 0.20 6.02 9.78
C VAL A 94 1.57 6.53 10.22
N VAL A 95 1.72 6.94 11.49
CA VAL A 95 2.98 7.46 12.04
C VAL A 95 4.07 6.40 11.98
N PHE A 96 3.73 5.14 12.26
CA PHE A 96 4.66 4.02 12.11
C PHE A 96 4.87 3.66 10.64
N ALA A 97 3.79 3.61 9.85
CA ALA A 97 3.84 3.15 8.47
C ALA A 97 4.72 4.02 7.55
N VAL A 98 4.75 5.34 7.77
CA VAL A 98 5.45 6.29 6.88
C VAL A 98 6.97 6.12 6.89
N PRO A 99 7.66 6.08 8.05
CA PRO A 99 9.09 5.79 8.09
C PRO A 99 9.45 4.43 7.46
N PHE A 100 8.67 3.38 7.75
CA PHE A 100 8.91 2.06 7.15
C PHE A 100 8.68 2.07 5.64
N SER A 101 7.70 2.83 5.15
CA SER A 101 7.46 3.02 3.71
C SER A 101 8.68 3.61 3.00
N LEU A 102 9.30 4.63 3.60
CA LEU A 102 10.50 5.28 3.07
C LEU A 102 11.70 4.33 3.06
N LEU A 103 11.92 3.59 4.14
CA LEU A 103 12.92 2.51 4.17
C LEU A 103 12.62 1.43 3.12
N GLY A 104 11.34 1.14 2.91
CA GLY A 104 10.86 0.22 1.89
C GLY A 104 11.18 0.67 0.46
N ILE A 105 11.30 1.98 0.19
CA ILE A 105 11.79 2.47 -1.10
C ILE A 105 13.26 2.08 -1.26
N LEU A 106 14.09 2.26 -0.23
CA LEU A 106 15.50 1.90 -0.28
C LEU A 106 15.69 0.39 -0.49
N THR A 107 14.93 -0.43 0.22
CA THR A 107 14.99 -1.90 0.04
C THR A 107 14.49 -2.31 -1.34
N PHE A 108 13.51 -1.60 -1.91
CA PHE A 108 13.05 -1.83 -3.28
C PHE A 108 14.15 -1.49 -4.30
N GLN A 109 14.82 -0.34 -4.15
CA GLN A 109 15.93 0.05 -5.03
C GLN A 109 17.12 -0.91 -4.93
N ALA A 110 17.45 -1.35 -3.72
CA ALA A 110 18.44 -2.40 -3.50
C ALA A 110 18.03 -3.70 -4.19
N SER A 111 16.76 -4.12 -4.04
CA SER A 111 16.22 -5.30 -4.71
C SER A 111 16.35 -5.19 -6.22
N MET A 112 15.99 -4.06 -6.83
CA MET A 112 16.17 -3.84 -8.27
C MET A 112 17.64 -3.96 -8.69
N SER A 113 18.56 -3.35 -7.93
CA SER A 113 20.00 -3.39 -8.22
C SER A 113 20.56 -4.81 -8.17
N PHE A 114 20.20 -5.60 -7.16
CA PHE A 114 20.62 -7.01 -7.07
C PHE A 114 19.95 -7.88 -8.13
N ASN A 115 18.68 -7.62 -8.46
CA ASN A 115 17.98 -8.39 -9.49
C ASN A 115 18.56 -8.21 -10.89
N ALA A 116 19.11 -7.04 -11.21
CA ALA A 116 19.79 -6.80 -12.49
C ALA A 116 20.95 -7.78 -12.74
N LEU A 117 21.69 -8.18 -11.69
CA LEU A 117 22.78 -9.17 -11.81
C LEU A 117 22.26 -10.55 -12.26
N TRP A 118 21.04 -10.91 -11.88
CA TRP A 118 20.43 -12.18 -12.24
C TRP A 118 19.86 -12.18 -13.66
N VAL A 119 19.47 -11.01 -14.17
CA VAL A 119 18.99 -10.85 -15.56
C VAL A 119 20.09 -11.21 -16.56
N HIS A 120 21.32 -10.73 -16.36
CA HIS A 120 22.45 -11.09 -17.23
C HIS A 120 22.74 -12.60 -17.24
N LYS A 121 22.55 -13.28 -16.10
CA LYS A 121 22.66 -14.75 -16.04
C LYS A 121 21.50 -15.45 -16.71
N ALA A 122 20.30 -14.87 -16.69
CA ALA A 122 19.12 -15.39 -17.37
C ALA A 122 19.28 -15.28 -18.91
N GLU A 123 19.85 -14.18 -19.40
CA GLU A 123 20.20 -13.98 -20.81
C GLU A 123 21.20 -15.05 -21.28
N ALA A 124 22.28 -15.28 -20.53
CA ALA A 124 23.26 -16.32 -20.87
C ALA A 124 22.68 -17.75 -20.90
N MET A 125 21.63 -18.03 -20.13
CA MET A 125 20.92 -19.32 -20.16
C MET A 125 19.95 -19.42 -21.33
N LEU A 126 19.40 -18.28 -21.78
CA LEU A 126 18.55 -18.19 -22.96
C LEU A 126 19.36 -18.40 -24.24
N ASP A 127 20.56 -17.83 -24.33
CA ASP A 127 21.49 -18.04 -25.47
C ASP A 127 21.87 -19.50 -25.66
N ARG A 128 21.83 -20.29 -24.58
CA ARG A 128 22.05 -21.75 -24.58
C ARG A 128 20.80 -22.56 -24.88
N GLY A 129 19.68 -21.91 -25.22
CA GLY A 129 18.39 -22.55 -25.50
C GLY A 129 17.66 -23.10 -24.27
N ASN A 130 18.13 -22.81 -23.04
CA ASN A 130 17.54 -23.36 -21.81
C ASN A 130 16.47 -22.42 -21.22
N ILE A 131 15.24 -22.55 -21.74
CA ILE A 131 14.09 -21.75 -21.29
C ILE A 131 13.73 -22.00 -19.82
N THR A 132 13.84 -23.25 -19.36
CA THR A 132 13.55 -23.60 -17.96
C THR A 132 14.54 -22.94 -17.00
N GLY A 133 15.83 -22.94 -17.36
CA GLY A 133 16.88 -22.29 -16.59
C GLY A 133 16.74 -20.78 -16.53
N MET A 134 16.36 -20.14 -17.65
CA MET A 134 16.03 -18.72 -17.70
C MET A 134 14.86 -18.37 -16.75
N ARG A 135 13.79 -19.19 -16.75
CA ARG A 135 12.66 -19.00 -15.83
C ARG A 135 13.07 -19.15 -14.38
N MET A 136 13.81 -20.20 -14.03
CA MET A 136 14.29 -20.41 -12.66
C MET A 136 15.17 -19.26 -12.16
N MET A 137 16.02 -18.70 -13.03
CA MET A 137 16.89 -17.57 -12.71
C MET A 137 16.13 -16.27 -12.44
N ASN A 138 14.91 -16.12 -12.97
CA ASN A 138 14.06 -14.97 -12.68
C ASN A 138 13.30 -15.10 -11.36
N TYR A 139 12.81 -16.30 -11.03
CA TYR A 139 11.99 -16.49 -9.82
C TYR A 139 12.81 -16.73 -8.56
N ILE A 140 13.79 -17.64 -8.61
CA ILE A 140 14.48 -18.14 -7.41
C ILE A 140 15.37 -17.07 -6.78
N PRO A 141 16.28 -16.40 -7.51
CA PRO A 141 17.13 -15.37 -6.92
C PRO A 141 16.32 -14.17 -6.43
N SER A 142 15.28 -13.76 -7.17
CA SER A 142 14.38 -12.67 -6.78
C SER A 142 13.66 -12.96 -5.45
N PHE A 143 13.22 -14.21 -5.25
CA PHE A 143 12.63 -14.65 -3.98
C PHE A 143 13.62 -14.51 -2.83
N PHE A 144 14.86 -15.01 -2.98
CA PHE A 144 15.86 -14.94 -1.92
C PHE A 144 16.29 -13.51 -1.58
N VAL A 145 16.46 -12.65 -2.59
CA VAL A 145 16.75 -11.22 -2.37
C VAL A 145 15.64 -10.57 -1.54
N ASN A 146 14.38 -10.83 -1.87
CA ASN A 146 13.23 -10.29 -1.14
C ASN A 146 13.10 -10.87 0.28
N MET A 147 13.38 -12.17 0.43
CA MET A 147 13.44 -12.84 1.72
C MET A 147 14.46 -12.18 2.65
N VAL A 148 15.66 -11.87 2.13
CA VAL A 148 16.70 -11.23 2.94
C VAL A 148 16.38 -9.77 3.25
N LEU A 149 15.93 -9.00 2.26
CA LEU A 149 15.75 -7.56 2.40
C LEU A 149 14.46 -7.14 3.12
N VAL A 150 13.41 -7.96 3.07
CA VAL A 150 12.09 -7.62 3.64
C VAL A 150 11.57 -8.70 4.58
N GLY A 151 11.73 -9.98 4.21
CA GLY A 151 11.27 -11.11 5.02
C GLY A 151 11.97 -11.23 6.37
N ILE A 152 13.31 -11.21 6.40
CA ILE A 152 14.10 -11.29 7.63
C ILE A 152 13.80 -10.09 8.56
N PRO A 153 13.81 -8.82 8.09
CA PRO A 153 13.41 -7.70 8.93
C PRO A 153 12.00 -7.83 9.52
N ALA A 154 11.02 -8.29 8.74
CA ALA A 154 9.65 -8.51 9.21
C ALA A 154 9.59 -9.62 10.28
N PHE A 155 10.35 -10.71 10.08
CA PHE A 155 10.49 -11.78 11.08
C PHE A 155 11.09 -11.24 12.38
N CYS A 156 12.21 -10.52 12.29
CA CYS A 156 12.90 -9.95 13.44
C CYS A 156 12.00 -8.99 14.23
N MET A 157 11.26 -8.13 13.53
CA MET A 157 10.31 -7.21 14.15
C MET A 157 9.27 -7.93 15.04
N VAL A 158 8.69 -9.02 14.55
CA VAL A 158 7.66 -9.75 15.32
C VAL A 158 8.29 -10.68 16.37
N TYR A 159 9.45 -11.26 16.08
CA TYR A 159 10.12 -12.21 16.96
C TYR A 159 10.73 -11.53 18.20
N PHE A 160 11.43 -10.41 18.01
CA PHE A 160 11.97 -9.61 19.12
C PHE A 160 10.88 -8.80 19.85
N GLY A 161 9.67 -8.78 19.29
CA GLY A 161 8.46 -8.33 19.97
C GLY A 161 8.41 -6.83 20.25
N ALA A 162 7.45 -6.47 21.10
CA ALA A 162 7.12 -5.09 21.43
C ALA A 162 8.26 -4.33 22.15
N GLU A 163 9.10 -5.03 22.92
CA GLU A 163 10.13 -4.42 23.78
C GLU A 163 11.34 -3.94 22.97
N PHE A 164 11.81 -4.77 22.03
CA PHE A 164 12.81 -4.35 21.05
C PHE A 164 12.32 -3.14 20.24
N MET A 165 11.03 -3.12 19.90
CA MET A 165 10.42 -2.04 19.13
C MET A 165 10.17 -0.76 19.93
N LYS A 166 9.77 -0.87 21.20
CA LYS A 166 9.73 0.27 22.12
C LYS A 166 11.14 0.87 22.30
N ASN A 167 12.16 0.04 22.46
CA ASN A 167 13.55 0.50 22.58
C ASN A 167 14.07 1.14 21.28
N MET A 168 13.66 0.65 20.11
CA MET A 168 14.00 1.29 18.84
C MET A 168 13.28 2.63 18.67
N LEU A 169 12.04 2.75 19.15
CA LEU A 169 11.29 4.00 19.16
C LEU A 169 11.88 5.04 20.12
N THR A 170 12.38 4.63 21.30
CA THR A 170 13.05 5.55 22.23
C THR A 170 14.40 6.05 21.72
N MET A 171 15.02 5.35 20.77
CA MET A 171 16.20 5.84 20.05
C MET A 171 15.85 6.92 19.01
N ILE A 172 14.59 7.00 18.57
CA ILE A 172 14.15 8.05 17.66
C ILE A 172 13.84 9.32 18.47
N PRO A 173 14.44 10.49 18.14
CA PRO A 173 14.17 11.73 18.85
C PRO A 173 12.68 12.06 18.86
N GLN A 174 12.14 12.49 20.01
CA GLN A 174 10.72 12.82 20.14
C GLN A 174 10.26 13.88 19.12
N SER A 175 11.13 14.83 18.77
CA SER A 175 10.86 15.82 17.73
C SER A 175 10.58 15.19 16.36
N LEU A 176 11.22 14.07 16.04
CA LEU A 176 11.02 13.35 14.78
C LEU A 176 9.73 12.52 14.82
N VAL A 177 9.40 11.90 15.96
CA VAL A 177 8.12 11.21 16.17
C VAL A 177 6.95 12.20 16.01
N ASN A 178 7.04 13.36 16.66
CA ASN A 178 6.03 14.42 16.56
C ASN A 178 5.90 14.94 15.11
N ALA A 179 7.03 15.08 14.38
CA ALA A 179 7.00 15.45 12.98
C ALA A 179 6.29 14.39 12.12
N PHE A 180 6.56 13.09 12.34
CA PHE A 180 5.87 12.01 11.65
C PHE A 180 4.39 11.93 12.00
N GLU A 181 3.99 12.32 13.21
CA GLU A 181 2.58 12.39 13.60
C GLU A 181 1.83 13.49 12.82
N VAL A 182 2.41 14.70 12.73
CA VAL A 182 1.83 15.78 11.92
C VAL A 182 1.78 15.39 10.45
N ILE A 183 2.86 14.82 9.90
CA ILE A 183 2.92 14.37 8.50
C ILE A 183 1.88 13.26 8.26
N GLY A 184 1.78 12.29 9.18
CA GLY A 184 0.82 11.20 9.10
C GLY A 184 -0.63 11.67 9.14
N GLY A 185 -0.94 12.69 9.94
CA GLY A 185 -2.27 13.30 10.01
C GLY A 185 -2.68 14.03 8.72
N ILE A 186 -1.73 14.58 7.97
CA ILE A 186 -1.97 15.28 6.71
C ILE A 186 -1.99 14.31 5.50
N MET A 187 -1.38 13.13 5.63
CA MET A 187 -1.22 12.17 4.54
C MET A 187 -2.54 11.73 3.87
N PRO A 188 -3.66 11.49 4.59
CA PRO A 188 -4.95 11.23 3.95
C PRO A 188 -5.44 12.37 3.04
N ALA A 189 -5.22 13.63 3.44
CA ALA A 189 -5.57 14.78 2.62
C ALA A 189 -4.71 14.85 1.35
N LEU A 190 -3.42 14.52 1.45
CA LEU A 190 -2.53 14.40 0.29
C LEU A 190 -3.00 13.30 -0.67
N GLY A 191 -3.43 12.15 -0.14
CA GLY A 191 -4.01 11.06 -0.94
C GLY A 191 -5.22 11.50 -1.77
N ILE A 192 -6.16 12.20 -1.13
CA ILE A 192 -7.34 12.75 -1.83
C ILE A 192 -6.91 13.81 -2.85
N ALA A 193 -5.95 14.68 -2.52
CA ALA A 193 -5.46 15.70 -3.45
C ALA A 193 -4.81 15.10 -4.70
N MET A 194 -4.04 14.01 -4.56
CA MET A 194 -3.47 13.28 -5.70
C MET A 194 -4.55 12.63 -6.57
N LEU A 195 -5.62 12.10 -5.97
CA LEU A 195 -6.77 11.57 -6.73
C LEU A 195 -7.49 12.68 -7.51
N VAL A 196 -7.71 13.83 -6.89
CA VAL A 196 -8.34 14.99 -7.54
C VAL A 196 -7.42 15.58 -8.60
N SER A 197 -6.10 15.63 -8.43
CA SER A 197 -5.20 16.12 -9.48
C SER A 197 -5.22 15.23 -10.72
N PHE A 198 -5.42 13.92 -10.53
CA PHE A 198 -5.51 12.96 -11.63
C PHE A 198 -6.91 12.92 -12.30
N LEU A 199 -7.99 12.90 -11.52
CA LEU A 199 -9.37 12.79 -12.01
C LEU A 199 -10.02 14.16 -12.31
N GLY A 200 -9.47 15.23 -11.75
CA GLY A 200 -10.06 16.56 -11.69
C GLY A 200 -10.06 17.27 -13.03
N LYS A 201 -11.10 17.00 -13.82
CA LYS A 201 -11.46 17.86 -14.96
C LYS A 201 -12.26 19.04 -14.44
N LYS A 202 -11.95 20.27 -14.90
CA LYS A 202 -12.68 21.50 -14.51
C LYS A 202 -14.21 21.35 -14.60
N ARG A 203 -14.69 20.62 -15.62
CA ARG A 203 -16.11 20.34 -15.85
C ARG A 203 -16.76 19.41 -14.80
N LEU A 204 -15.98 18.55 -14.15
CA LEU A 204 -16.46 17.56 -13.17
C LEU A 204 -16.28 18.01 -11.72
N MET A 205 -15.50 19.07 -11.47
CA MET A 205 -15.30 19.65 -10.12
C MET A 205 -16.60 19.99 -9.37
N PRO A 206 -17.68 20.48 -10.02
CA PRO A 206 -18.94 20.70 -9.31
C PRO A 206 -19.51 19.44 -8.64
N PHE A 207 -19.35 18.26 -9.24
CA PHE A 207 -19.80 16.99 -8.64
C PHE A 207 -18.97 16.60 -7.42
N PHE A 208 -17.68 16.92 -7.42
CA PHE A 208 -16.81 16.70 -6.27
C PHE A 208 -17.27 17.54 -5.06
N PHE A 209 -17.50 18.84 -5.26
CA PHE A 209 -17.99 19.73 -4.20
C PHE A 209 -19.41 19.37 -3.74
N LEU A 210 -20.29 18.94 -4.65
CA LEU A 210 -21.61 18.43 -4.30
C LEU A 210 -21.49 17.23 -3.34
N GLY A 211 -20.66 16.23 -3.68
CA GLY A 211 -20.41 15.09 -2.79
C GLY A 211 -19.86 15.51 -1.43
N PHE A 212 -18.93 16.47 -1.40
CA PHE A 212 -18.39 17.02 -0.15
C PHE A 212 -19.49 17.63 0.74
N PHE A 213 -20.37 18.46 0.18
CA PHE A 213 -21.46 19.07 0.95
C PHE A 213 -22.52 18.06 1.39
N LEU A 214 -22.80 17.02 0.59
CA LEU A 214 -23.67 15.91 0.98
C LEU A 214 -23.12 15.16 2.21
N VAL A 215 -21.80 14.93 2.27
CA VAL A 215 -21.19 14.34 3.47
C VAL A 215 -21.25 15.33 4.65
N ALA A 216 -20.80 16.56 4.45
CA ALA A 216 -20.59 17.54 5.53
C ALA A 216 -21.89 17.98 6.20
N TYR A 217 -22.98 18.17 5.44
CA TYR A 217 -24.23 18.71 5.95
C TYR A 217 -25.30 17.64 6.17
N LEU A 218 -25.40 16.65 5.28
CA LEU A 218 -26.44 15.61 5.37
C LEU A 218 -25.96 14.34 6.09
N ASN A 219 -24.69 14.25 6.48
CA ASN A 219 -24.09 13.08 7.12
C ASN A 219 -24.37 11.76 6.36
N LEU A 220 -24.54 11.85 5.04
CA LEU A 220 -24.79 10.69 4.20
C LEU A 220 -23.52 9.82 4.14
N GLY A 221 -23.70 8.51 4.29
CA GLY A 221 -22.62 7.55 4.15
C GLY A 221 -22.00 7.58 2.75
N ILE A 222 -20.68 7.39 2.67
CA ILE A 222 -19.92 7.42 1.41
C ILE A 222 -20.51 6.45 0.37
N MET A 223 -20.97 5.27 0.82
CA MET A 223 -21.61 4.28 -0.06
C MET A 223 -22.93 4.79 -0.67
N ALA A 224 -23.76 5.51 0.09
CA ALA A 224 -25.01 6.06 -0.42
C ALA A 224 -24.73 7.11 -1.50
N ILE A 225 -23.78 8.01 -1.24
CA ILE A 225 -23.36 9.05 -2.19
C ILE A 225 -22.79 8.42 -3.47
N ALA A 226 -22.01 7.35 -3.36
CA ALA A 226 -21.48 6.62 -4.50
C ALA A 226 -22.60 6.04 -5.38
N VAL A 227 -23.65 5.45 -4.79
CA VAL A 227 -24.81 4.94 -5.53
C VAL A 227 -25.53 6.07 -6.28
N PHE A 228 -25.79 7.20 -5.60
CA PHE A 228 -26.41 8.37 -6.26
C PHE A 228 -25.53 8.95 -7.38
N ALA A 229 -24.21 8.99 -7.18
CA ALA A 229 -23.27 9.47 -8.19
C ALA A 229 -23.28 8.56 -9.44
N VAL A 230 -23.37 7.24 -9.28
CA VAL A 230 -23.49 6.30 -10.41
C VAL A 230 -24.80 6.51 -11.16
N ILE A 231 -25.92 6.63 -10.46
CA ILE A 231 -27.22 6.89 -11.10
C ILE A 231 -27.18 8.20 -11.90
N ALA A 232 -26.64 9.27 -11.32
CA ALA A 232 -26.47 10.55 -12.00
C ALA A 232 -25.55 10.43 -13.23
N ALA A 233 -24.44 9.70 -13.12
CA ALA A 233 -23.51 9.49 -14.24
C ALA A 233 -24.16 8.72 -15.40
N VAL A 234 -24.95 7.68 -15.10
CA VAL A 234 -25.68 6.91 -16.12
C VAL A 234 -26.70 7.78 -16.85
N ILE A 235 -27.48 8.59 -16.12
CA ILE A 235 -28.45 9.53 -16.71
C ILE A 235 -27.75 10.54 -17.61
N MET A 236 -26.61 11.10 -17.16
CA MET A 236 -25.83 12.02 -17.98
C MET A 236 -25.29 11.38 -19.25
N ASN A 237 -24.86 10.11 -19.19
CA ASN A 237 -24.36 9.40 -20.36
C ASN A 237 -25.48 9.15 -21.39
N ILE A 238 -26.66 8.71 -20.96
CA ILE A 238 -27.82 8.51 -21.84
C ILE A 238 -28.20 9.84 -22.52
N ASN A 239 -28.25 10.93 -21.76
CA ASN A 239 -28.56 12.25 -22.32
C ASN A 239 -27.48 12.78 -23.28
N ALA A 240 -26.22 12.39 -23.09
CA ALA A 240 -25.13 12.73 -24.00
C ALA A 240 -25.22 11.95 -25.32
N GLU A 241 -25.55 10.65 -25.26
CA GLU A 241 -25.76 9.80 -26.45
C GLU A 241 -26.92 10.29 -27.32
N GLN A 242 -28.03 10.72 -26.70
CA GLN A 242 -29.17 11.29 -27.43
C GLN A 242 -28.82 12.58 -28.18
N LYS A 243 -27.98 13.45 -27.60
CA LYS A 243 -27.50 14.67 -28.29
C LYS A 243 -26.60 14.35 -29.48
N VAL A 244 -25.76 13.31 -29.40
CA VAL A 244 -24.89 12.90 -30.51
C VAL A 244 -25.70 12.29 -31.65
N SER A 245 -26.75 11.51 -31.34
CA SER A 245 -27.67 10.97 -32.34
C SER A 245 -28.46 12.07 -33.07
N ALA A 246 -28.94 13.08 -32.34
CA ALA A 246 -29.69 14.21 -32.89
C ALA A 246 -28.86 15.18 -33.76
N THR A 247 -27.52 15.13 -33.70
CA THR A 247 -26.64 16.01 -34.50
C THR A 247 -26.15 15.32 -35.79
N LYS A 248 -26.41 14.03 -35.96
CA LYS A 248 -25.99 13.22 -37.13
C LYS A 248 -27.13 12.91 -38.12
N GLY A 249 -28.37 13.28 -37.80
CA GLY A 249 -29.53 13.22 -38.72
C GLY A 249 -29.80 14.59 -39.31
#